data_AF-A0A961E3M0-F1
#
_entry.id   AF-A0A961E3M0-F1
#
_cell.length_a   1.000
_cell.length_b   1.000
_cell.length_c   1.000
_cell.angle_alpha   90.00
_cell.angle_beta   90.00
_cell.angle_gamma   90.00
#
_symmetry.space_group_name_H-M   'P 1'
#
loop_
_entity.id
_entity.type
_entity.pdbx_description
1 polymer ?
#
loop_
_entity_poly.entity_id
_entity_poly.type
_entity_poly.pdbx_seq_one_letter_code
_entity_poly.pdbx_strand_id
1 'polypeptide(L)'
;MIAASAADLGSMLREARKAKKMSQTELAAMVGVSRQWVISAEKGAPTARVDLMLDALRCVDLLVDVVRDDTGDALHTVFGGGGG
;
A
#
# COMPACT_ATOMS: atom_id res chain seq x y z
N MET A 1 4.90 7.59 5.45
CA MET A 1 4.34 6.43 6.17
C MET A 1 4.88 5.18 5.49
N ILE A 2 5.28 4.17 6.25
CA ILE A 2 5.73 2.87 5.71
C ILE A 2 4.57 1.89 5.87
N ALA A 3 4.21 1.19 4.80
CA ALA A 3 3.23 0.11 4.86
C ALA A 3 3.95 -1.22 5.09
N ALA A 4 3.71 -1.86 6.24
CA ALA A 4 4.25 -3.19 6.56
C ALA A 4 3.22 -4.30 6.29
N SER A 5 1.97 -3.92 6.02
CA SER A 5 0.86 -4.82 5.73
C SER A 5 -0.07 -4.27 4.64
N ALA A 6 -0.90 -5.14 4.07
CA ALA A 6 -1.95 -4.72 3.14
C ALA A 6 -2.96 -3.75 3.78
N ALA A 7 -3.21 -3.87 5.09
CA ALA A 7 -4.09 -2.99 5.84
C ALA A 7 -3.52 -1.57 5.97
N ASP A 8 -2.21 -1.44 6.14
CA ASP A 8 -1.53 -0.13 6.17
C ASP A 8 -1.66 0.55 4.81
N LEU A 9 -1.39 -0.19 3.73
CA LEU A 9 -1.51 0.33 2.36
C LEU A 9 -2.96 0.75 2.04
N GLY A 10 -3.94 -0.07 2.42
CA GLY A 10 -5.37 0.26 2.27
C GLY A 10 -5.78 1.51 3.06
N SER A 11 -5.24 1.67 4.27
CA SER A 11 -5.46 2.86 5.10
C SER A 11 -4.85 4.10 4.47
N MET A 12 -3.62 4.02 3.94
CA MET A 12 -2.97 5.11 3.22
C MET A 12 -3.80 5.56 2.01
N LEU A 13 -4.31 4.61 1.21
CA LEU A 13 -5.19 4.89 0.07
C LEU A 13 -6.47 5.62 0.53
N ARG A 14 -7.14 5.12 1.57
CA ARG A 14 -8.37 5.70 2.11
C ARG A 14 -8.19 7.12 2.59
N GLU A 15 -7.12 7.39 3.34
CA GLU A 15 -6.86 8.71 3.91
C GLU A 15 -6.50 9.72 2.81
N ALA A 16 -5.67 9.34 1.83
CA ALA A 16 -5.37 10.19 0.67
C ALA A 16 -6.62 10.48 -0.18
N ARG A 17 -7.47 9.47 -0.43
CA ARG A 17 -8.76 9.67 -1.12
C ARG A 17 -9.64 10.69 -0.39
N LYS A 18 -9.77 10.56 0.93
CA LYS A 18 -10.56 11.49 1.76
C LYS A 18 -9.97 12.89 1.79
N ALA A 19 -8.65 13.04 1.83
CA ALA A 19 -7.99 14.35 1.76
C ALA A 19 -8.33 15.08 0.44
N LYS A 20 -8.47 14.32 -0.65
CA LYS A 20 -8.98 14.80 -1.94
C LYS A 20 -10.49 15.00 -2.02
N LYS A 21 -11.24 14.74 -0.94
CA LYS A 21 -12.72 14.75 -0.89
C LYS A 21 -13.37 13.84 -1.95
N MET A 22 -12.66 12.80 -2.37
CA MET A 22 -13.10 11.87 -3.39
C MET A 22 -13.91 10.74 -2.74
N SER A 23 -15.00 10.33 -3.34
CA SER A 23 -15.79 9.16 -2.95
C SER A 23 -15.15 7.87 -3.45
N GLN A 24 -15.53 6.74 -2.86
CA GLN A 24 -15.09 5.42 -3.33
C GLN A 24 -15.56 5.13 -4.76
N THR A 25 -16.72 5.66 -5.16
CA THR A 25 -17.27 5.49 -6.52
C THR A 25 -16.44 6.26 -7.54
N GLU A 26 -16.03 7.49 -7.22
CA GLU A 26 -15.17 8.29 -8.10
C GLU A 26 -13.80 7.62 -8.29
N LEU A 27 -13.16 7.16 -7.20
CA LEU A 27 -11.91 6.42 -7.31
C LEU A 27 -12.08 5.15 -8.15
N ALA A 28 -13.17 4.41 -7.93
CA ALA A 28 -13.46 3.20 -8.70
C ALA A 28 -13.60 3.49 -10.20
N ALA A 29 -14.27 4.57 -10.56
CA ALA A 29 -14.43 4.99 -11.95
C ALA A 29 -13.10 5.38 -12.61
N MET A 30 -12.22 6.09 -11.89
CA MET A 30 -10.91 6.48 -12.42
C MET A 30 -9.97 5.28 -12.63
N VAL A 31 -10.05 4.27 -11.76
CA VAL A 31 -9.23 3.05 -11.83
C VAL A 31 -9.84 2.00 -12.77
N GLY A 32 -11.12 2.11 -13.12
CA GLY A 32 -11.82 1.13 -13.96
C GLY A 32 -12.23 -0.15 -13.21
N VAL A 33 -12.62 -0.02 -11.93
CA VAL A 33 -12.97 -1.12 -11.03
C VAL A 33 -14.35 -0.90 -10.40
N SER A 34 -14.85 -1.89 -9.65
CA SER A 34 -16.10 -1.73 -8.91
C SER A 34 -15.88 -0.94 -7.61
N ARG A 35 -16.92 -0.24 -7.13
CA ARG A 35 -16.88 0.39 -5.79
C ARG A 35 -16.56 -0.62 -4.69
N GLN A 36 -17.06 -1.85 -4.81
CA GLN A 36 -16.79 -2.91 -3.84
C GLN A 36 -15.30 -3.30 -3.82
N TRP A 37 -14.64 -3.27 -4.97
CA TRP A 37 -13.19 -3.45 -5.04
C TRP A 37 -12.47 -2.38 -4.21
N VAL A 38 -12.84 -1.10 -4.34
CA VAL A 38 -12.25 -0.01 -3.54
C VAL A 38 -12.50 -0.20 -2.04
N ILE A 39 -13.71 -0.59 -1.65
CA ILE A 39 -14.04 -0.89 -0.23
C ILE A 39 -13.13 -2.00 0.31
N SER A 40 -12.92 -3.07 -0.45
CA SER A 40 -12.07 -4.19 -0.06
C SER A 40 -10.59 -3.80 -0.03
N ALA A 41 -10.13 -3.04 -1.03
CA ALA A 41 -8.75 -2.54 -1.12
C ALA A 41 -8.41 -1.62 0.07
N GLU A 42 -9.31 -0.69 0.45
CA GLU A 42 -9.12 0.17 1.61
C GLU A 42 -9.10 -0.58 2.95
N LYS A 43 -9.65 -1.79 3.00
CA LYS A 43 -9.58 -2.69 4.16
C LYS A 43 -8.33 -3.58 4.16
N GLY A 44 -7.48 -3.48 3.13
CA GLY A 44 -6.29 -4.32 2.98
C GLY A 44 -6.61 -5.75 2.55
N ALA A 45 -7.63 -5.96 1.72
CA ALA A 45 -7.95 -7.30 1.23
C ALA A 45 -6.71 -7.94 0.53
N PRO A 46 -6.32 -9.18 0.90
CA PRO A 46 -5.13 -9.84 0.34
C PRO A 46 -5.30 -10.17 -1.15
N THR A 47 -6.54 -10.14 -1.65
CA THR A 47 -6.88 -10.38 -3.06
C THR A 47 -6.88 -9.10 -3.91
N ALA A 48 -6.58 -7.93 -3.33
CA ALA A 48 -6.43 -6.71 -4.10
C ALA A 48 -5.22 -6.84 -5.04
N ARG A 49 -5.48 -6.86 -6.35
CA ARG A 49 -4.41 -6.97 -7.35
C ARG A 49 -3.47 -5.76 -7.22
N VAL A 50 -2.17 -6.04 -7.22
CA VAL A 50 -1.12 -5.03 -6.99
C VAL A 50 -1.15 -3.94 -8.06
N ASP A 51 -1.35 -4.30 -9.32
CA ASP A 51 -1.45 -3.35 -10.44
C ASP A 51 -2.58 -2.32 -10.20
N LEU A 52 -3.77 -2.79 -9.85
CA LEU A 52 -4.91 -1.91 -9.54
C LEU A 52 -4.68 -1.06 -8.28
N MET A 53 -4.00 -1.61 -7.28
CA MET A 53 -3.63 -0.86 -6.08
C MET A 53 -2.66 0.28 -6.41
N LEU A 54 -1.65 0.02 -7.23
CA LEU A 54 -0.70 1.05 -7.71
C LEU A 54 -1.41 2.13 -8.54
N ASP A 55 -2.38 1.75 -9.38
CA ASP A 55 -3.18 2.71 -10.14
C ASP A 55 -4.10 3.55 -9.24
N ALA A 56 -4.71 2.93 -8.23
CA ALA A 56 -5.52 3.63 -7.23
C ALA A 56 -4.70 4.61 -6.40
N LEU A 57 -3.46 4.25 -6.01
CA LEU A 57 -2.54 5.14 -5.30
C LEU A 57 -2.16 6.35 -6.17
N ARG A 58 -1.86 6.13 -7.45
CA ARG A 58 -1.57 7.22 -8.40
C ARG A 58 -2.76 8.18 -8.56
N CYS A 59 -3.98 7.65 -8.62
CA CYS A 59 -5.22 8.43 -8.66
C CYS A 59 -5.38 9.38 -7.47
N VAL A 60 -4.80 9.06 -6.31
CA VAL A 60 -4.84 9.87 -5.09
C VAL A 60 -3.54 10.63 -4.82
N ASP A 61 -2.68 10.81 -5.83
CA ASP A 61 -1.38 11.48 -5.77
C ASP A 61 -0.35 10.81 -4.84
N LEU A 62 -0.47 9.49 -4.66
CA LEU A 62 0.53 8.69 -3.96
C LEU A 62 1.39 7.89 -4.96
N LEU A 63 2.69 7.82 -4.66
CA LEU A 63 3.65 6.95 -5.32
C LEU A 63 4.16 5.92 -4.32
N VAL A 64 4.55 4.75 -4.83
CA VAL A 64 5.19 3.70 -4.04
C VAL A 64 6.68 3.73 -4.31
N ASP A 65 7.46 3.76 -3.24
CA ASP A 65 8.91 3.58 -3.26
C ASP A 65 9.25 2.31 -2.49
N VAL A 66 10.26 1.57 -2.95
CA VAL A 66 10.69 0.31 -2.34
C VAL A 66 12.07 0.53 -1.74
N VAL A 67 12.11 0.53 -0.41
CA VAL A 67 13.32 0.70 0.39
C VAL A 67 13.73 -0.65 1.01
N ARG A 68 15.02 -0.81 1.28
CA ARG A 68 15.51 -1.98 2.02
C ARG A 68 15.08 -1.87 3.48
N ASP A 69 14.67 -3.00 4.07
CA ASP A 69 14.45 -3.09 5.52
C ASP A 69 15.76 -3.52 6.21
N ASP A 70 16.67 -2.57 6.36
CA ASP A 70 17.98 -2.80 6.97
C ASP A 70 17.90 -3.04 8.50
N THR A 71 16.69 -2.96 9.09
CA THR A 71 16.45 -3.19 10.52
C THR A 71 16.79 -4.62 10.94
N GLY A 72 16.66 -5.60 10.03
CA GLY A 72 17.08 -6.99 10.26
C GLY A 72 18.59 -7.21 10.14
N ASP A 73 19.29 -6.35 9.39
CA ASP A 73 20.69 -6.55 9.02
C ASP A 73 21.65 -6.21 10.18
N ALA A 74 21.24 -5.28 11.06
CA ALA A 74 21.96 -4.95 12.28
C ALA A 74 22.02 -6.14 13.27
N LEU A 75 20.96 -6.95 13.35
CA LEU A 75 20.94 -8.15 14.19
C LEU A 75 21.77 -9.28 13.58
N HIS A 76 21.75 -9.46 12.25
CA HIS A 76 22.56 -10.48 11.57
C HIS A 76 24.07 -10.17 11.64
N THR A 77 24.45 -8.90 11.49
CA THR A 77 25.86 -8.48 11.55
C THR A 77 26.46 -8.62 12.96
N VAL A 78 25.66 -8.39 14.01
CA VAL A 78 26.12 -8.52 15.41
C VAL A 78 26.22 -9.98 15.85
N PHE A 79 25.41 -10.89 15.30
CA PHE A 79 25.32 -12.28 15.77
C PHE A 79 25.77 -13.36 14.76
N GLY A 80 26.13 -13.02 13.52
CA GLY A 80 26.36 -13.99 12.42
C GLY A 80 27.76 -13.98 11.77
N GLY A 81 28.73 -13.24 12.29
CA GLY A 81 30.08 -13.14 11.74
C GLY A 81 31.11 -14.08 12.38
N GLY A 82 30.87 -15.40 12.36
CA GLY A 82 31.81 -16.37 12.92
C GLY A 82 31.61 -17.77 12.37
N GLY A 83 32.13 -18.03 11.17
CA GLY A 83 32.08 -19.37 10.56
C GLY A 83 32.65 -19.39 9.15
N GLY A 84 33.96 -19.19 9.04
CA GLY A 84 34.78 -19.68 7.93
C GLY A 84 35.56 -20.90 8.40
#